data_AF-A0A2G9U212-F1
#
_entry.id   AF-A0A2G9U212-F1
#
_cell.length_a   1.000
_cell.length_b   1.000
_cell.length_c   1.000
_cell.angle_alpha   90.00
_cell.angle_beta   90.00
_cell.angle_gamma   90.00
#
_symmetry.space_group_name_H-M   'P 1'
#
loop_
_entity.id
_entity.type
_entity.pdbx_description
1 polymer ?
#
loop_
_entity_poly.entity_id
_entity_poly.type
_entity_poly.pdbx_seq_one_letter_code
_entity_poly.pdbx_strand_id
1 'polypeptide(L)'
;MNTTLFVLLAACAMLYTVFAPPPPGCQRPPKPEFLDNANETVRKEFFDIVKKHGVPPEQKRAQVIEWAKKYGLEEQAKQHEEKVHEEQARQHEEKVKAMMDKVS
;
A
#
# COMPACT_ATOMS: atom_id res chain seq x y z
N MET A 1 7.55 -20.11 -37.75
CA MET A 1 7.84 -20.43 -36.32
C MET A 1 8.37 -19.16 -35.70
N ASN A 2 7.50 -18.40 -35.03
CA ASN A 2 7.75 -17.01 -34.66
C ASN A 2 7.72 -16.89 -33.13
N THR A 3 8.41 -17.80 -32.45
CA THR A 3 8.48 -17.90 -30.98
C THR A 3 9.05 -16.64 -30.34
N THR A 4 9.91 -15.91 -31.05
CA THR A 4 10.47 -14.63 -30.61
C THR A 4 9.42 -13.54 -30.42
N LEU A 5 8.33 -13.56 -31.22
CA LEU A 5 7.27 -12.55 -31.12
C LEU A 5 6.39 -12.77 -29.88
N PHE A 6 6.14 -14.03 -29.53
CA PHE A 6 5.35 -14.40 -28.36
C PHE A 6 6.08 -14.09 -27.04
N VAL A 7 7.41 -14.26 -26.99
CA VAL A 7 8.20 -13.91 -25.81
C VAL A 7 8.28 -12.39 -25.61
N LEU A 8 8.37 -11.61 -26.70
CA LEU A 8 8.39 -10.14 -26.65
C LEU A 8 7.02 -9.56 -26.20
N LEU A 9 5.92 -10.16 -26.66
CA LEU A 9 4.55 -9.77 -26.24
C LEU A 9 4.28 -10.11 -24.77
N ALA A 10 4.76 -11.27 -24.29
CA ALA A 10 4.66 -11.64 -22.88
C ALA A 10 5.51 -10.72 -21.98
N ALA A 11 6.71 -10.33 -22.42
CA ALA A 11 7.55 -9.37 -21.70
C ALA A 11 6.96 -7.96 -21.66
N CYS A 12 6.32 -7.50 -22.74
CA CYS A 12 5.58 -6.24 -22.76
C CYS A 12 4.36 -6.28 -21.82
N ALA A 13 3.55 -7.35 -21.84
CA ALA A 13 2.39 -7.47 -20.97
C ALA A 13 2.77 -7.49 -19.47
N MET A 14 3.90 -8.10 -19.11
CA MET A 14 4.42 -8.12 -17.74
C MET A 14 4.97 -6.75 -17.28
N LEU A 15 5.44 -5.90 -18.20
CA LEU A 15 5.86 -4.53 -17.87
C LEU A 15 4.68 -3.57 -17.71
N TYR A 16 3.59 -3.76 -18.47
CA TYR A 16 2.38 -2.93 -18.37
C TYR A 16 1.55 -3.17 -17.10
N THR A 17 1.65 -4.34 -16.46
CA THR A 17 0.97 -4.61 -15.18
C THR A 17 1.70 -4.02 -13.97
N VAL A 18 3.03 -3.83 -14.06
CA VAL A 18 3.85 -3.30 -12.96
C VAL A 18 3.85 -1.76 -12.93
N PHE A 19 3.63 -1.11 -14.08
CA PHE A 19 3.66 0.35 -14.24
C PHE A 19 2.34 0.95 -14.73
N ALA A 20 1.20 0.33 -14.38
CA ALA A 20 -0.08 0.99 -14.55
C ALA A 20 -0.12 2.22 -13.60
N PRO A 21 -0.26 3.45 -14.12
CA PRO A 21 -0.46 4.61 -13.27
C PRO A 21 -1.71 4.35 -12.41
N PRO A 22 -1.66 4.69 -11.11
CA PRO A 22 -2.80 4.48 -10.23
C PRO A 22 -4.03 5.15 -10.85
N PRO A 23 -5.20 4.48 -10.85
CA PRO A 23 -6.42 5.06 -11.41
C PRO A 23 -6.64 6.48 -10.86
N PRO A 24 -7.08 7.44 -11.68
CA PRO A 24 -7.45 8.76 -11.21
C PRO A 24 -8.58 8.59 -10.19
N GLY A 25 -8.28 8.83 -8.91
CA GLY A 25 -9.18 8.46 -7.81
C GLY A 25 -8.54 7.63 -6.71
N CYS A 26 -7.26 7.27 -6.81
CA CYS A 26 -6.47 6.86 -5.63
C CYS A 26 -6.38 8.04 -4.66
N GLN A 27 -7.42 8.23 -3.85
CA GLN A 27 -7.38 9.05 -2.67
C GLN A 27 -6.17 8.57 -1.86
N ARG A 28 -5.19 9.46 -1.69
CA ARG A 28 -4.09 9.21 -0.77
C ARG A 28 -4.76 8.84 0.57
N PRO A 29 -4.38 7.72 1.21
CA PRO A 29 -4.98 7.33 2.47
C PRO A 29 -5.00 8.55 3.40
N PRO A 30 -6.15 8.84 4.03
CA PRO A 30 -6.25 9.97 4.95
C PRO A 30 -5.16 9.83 6.01
N LYS A 31 -4.59 10.97 6.39
CA LYS A 31 -3.58 11.01 7.44
C LYS A 31 -4.16 10.32 8.68
N PRO A 32 -3.41 9.42 9.35
CA PRO A 32 -3.88 8.80 10.57
C PRO A 32 -4.20 9.84 11.64
N GLU A 33 -5.40 9.78 12.21
CA GLU A 33 -5.88 10.74 13.24
C GLU A 33 -4.98 10.76 14.48
N PHE A 34 -4.38 9.61 14.83
CA PHE A 34 -3.48 9.51 15.98
C PHE A 34 -2.17 10.32 15.81
N LEU A 35 -1.89 10.83 14.60
CA LEU A 35 -0.76 11.72 14.31
C LEU A 35 -1.15 13.21 14.29
N ASP A 36 -2.38 13.56 14.67
CA ASP A 36 -2.83 14.96 14.75
C ASP A 36 -2.15 15.72 15.89
N ASN A 37 -2.06 15.10 17.06
CA ASN A 37 -1.38 15.66 18.23
C ASN A 37 0.14 15.36 18.27
N ALA A 38 0.65 14.59 17.31
CA ALA A 38 2.07 14.27 17.21
C ALA A 38 2.88 15.46 16.67
N ASN A 39 4.10 15.65 17.18
CA ASN A 39 5.01 16.67 16.67
C ASN A 39 5.42 16.37 15.20
N GLU A 40 5.99 17.37 14.52
CA GLU A 40 6.39 17.23 13.11
C GLU A 40 7.43 16.11 12.88
N THR A 41 8.42 15.97 13.77
CA THR A 41 9.44 14.92 13.73
C THR A 41 8.82 13.52 13.82
N VAL A 42 7.92 13.30 14.77
CA VAL A 42 7.19 12.05 14.99
C VAL A 42 6.40 11.70 13.74
N ARG A 43 5.68 12.68 13.18
CA ARG A 43 4.95 12.50 11.92
C ARG A 43 5.88 12.16 10.75
N LYS A 44 7.04 12.81 10.65
CA LYS A 44 8.02 12.56 9.60
C LYS A 44 8.56 11.14 9.68
N GLU A 45 8.98 10.69 10.85
CA GLU A 45 9.48 9.32 11.06
C GLU A 45 8.45 8.26 10.68
N PHE A 46 7.18 8.46 11.06
CA PHE A 46 6.10 7.57 10.64
C PHE A 46 6.01 7.47 9.11
N PHE A 47 5.97 8.62 8.42
CA PHE A 47 5.86 8.62 6.96
C PHE A 47 7.12 8.09 6.28
N ASP A 48 8.31 8.24 6.86
CA ASP A 48 9.55 7.66 6.34
C ASP A 48 9.49 6.13 6.37
N ILE A 49 8.88 5.53 7.40
CA ILE A 49 8.64 4.08 7.48
C ILE A 49 7.62 3.65 6.42
N VAL A 50 6.46 4.30 6.36
CA VAL A 50 5.35 3.90 5.48
C VAL A 50 5.73 4.05 4.00
N LYS A 51 6.44 5.12 3.63
CA LYS A 51 6.88 5.39 2.25
C LYS A 51 8.05 4.55 1.79
N LYS A 52 8.73 3.82 2.69
CA LYS A 52 9.90 3.00 2.32
C LYS A 52 9.51 1.96 1.27
N HIS A 53 10.08 2.08 0.08
CA HIS A 53 9.84 1.12 -1.00
C HIS A 53 10.70 -0.13 -0.79
N GLY A 54 10.25 -1.27 -1.31
CA GLY A 54 10.99 -2.54 -1.21
C GLY A 54 10.90 -3.25 0.15
N VAL A 55 10.13 -2.73 1.10
CA VAL A 55 9.86 -3.38 2.39
C VAL A 55 8.49 -4.05 2.36
N PRO A 56 8.38 -5.35 2.71
CA PRO A 56 7.10 -6.04 2.81
C PRO A 56 6.12 -5.35 3.79
N PRO A 57 4.80 -5.40 3.54
CA PRO A 57 3.80 -4.78 4.41
C PRO A 57 3.89 -5.22 5.88
N GLU A 58 4.11 -6.52 6.12
CA GLU A 58 4.34 -7.11 7.45
C GLU A 58 5.52 -6.44 8.18
N GLN A 59 6.63 -6.23 7.47
CA GLN A 59 7.82 -5.62 8.05
C GLN A 59 7.64 -4.11 8.27
N LYS A 60 6.83 -3.44 7.44
CA LYS A 60 6.43 -2.04 7.70
C LYS A 60 5.59 -1.93 8.96
N ARG A 61 4.61 -2.82 9.13
CA ARG A 61 3.78 -2.89 10.35
C ARG A 61 4.62 -3.06 11.60
N ALA A 62 5.57 -3.99 11.57
CA ALA A 62 6.48 -4.20 12.69
C ALA A 62 7.29 -2.91 13.01
N GLN A 63 7.83 -2.24 11.99
CA GLN A 63 8.55 -0.98 12.16
C GLN A 63 7.66 0.14 12.70
N VAL A 64 6.41 0.24 12.25
CA VAL A 64 5.44 1.22 12.77
C VAL A 64 5.11 0.93 14.24
N ILE A 65 4.90 -0.33 14.62
CA ILE A 65 4.64 -0.71 16.02
C ILE A 65 5.85 -0.40 16.91
N GLU A 66 7.07 -0.74 16.48
CA GLU A 66 8.30 -0.43 17.22
C GLU A 66 8.52 1.08 17.35
N TRP A 67 8.27 1.83 16.29
CA TRP A 67 8.31 3.29 16.33
C TRP A 67 7.25 3.84 17.29
N ALA A 68 6.01 3.34 17.23
CA ALA A 68 4.92 3.80 18.08
C ALA A 68 5.18 3.51 19.57
N LYS A 69 5.83 2.39 19.90
CA LYS A 69 6.28 2.07 21.26
C LYS A 69 7.17 3.16 21.87
N LYS A 70 8.07 3.77 21.07
CA LYS A 70 8.96 4.85 21.54
C LYS A 70 8.20 6.10 21.99
N TYR A 71 7.01 6.32 21.43
CA TYR A 71 6.19 7.51 21.68
C TYR A 71 4.94 7.21 22.51
N GLY A 72 4.76 5.98 22.99
CA GLY A 72 3.55 5.58 23.72
C GLY A 72 2.28 5.55 22.86
N LEU A 73 2.42 5.35 21.54
CA LEU A 73 1.33 5.34 20.56
C LEU A 73 0.96 3.91 20.09
N GLU A 74 1.43 2.88 20.79
CA GLU A 74 1.37 1.49 20.32
C GLU A 74 -0.07 1.03 20.02
N GLU A 75 -1.01 1.32 20.91
CA GLU A 75 -2.41 0.91 20.72
C GLU A 75 -3.05 1.61 19.52
N GLN A 76 -2.83 2.93 19.38
CA GLN A 76 -3.38 3.67 18.23
C GLN A 76 -2.76 3.21 16.90
N ALA A 77 -1.46 2.89 16.91
CA ALA A 77 -0.77 2.38 15.73
C ALA A 77 -1.29 0.99 15.34
N LYS A 78 -1.54 0.09 16.29
CA LYS A 78 -2.14 -1.23 16.02
C LYS A 78 -3.54 -1.10 15.41
N GLN A 79 -4.40 -0.29 16.01
CA GLN A 79 -5.75 -0.05 15.50
C GLN A 79 -5.74 0.56 14.09
N HIS A 80 -4.78 1.44 13.81
CA HIS A 80 -4.62 2.00 12.47
C HIS A 80 -4.22 0.94 11.45
N GLU A 81 -3.21 0.11 11.77
CA GLU A 81 -2.74 -0.95 10.86
C GLU A 81 -3.82 -2.00 10.57
N GLU A 82 -4.66 -2.33 11.55
CA GLU A 82 -5.82 -3.22 11.35
C GLU A 82 -6.84 -2.61 10.37
N LYS A 83 -7.24 -1.36 10.58
CA LYS A 83 -8.15 -0.65 9.67
C LYS A 83 -7.59 -0.55 8.25
N VAL A 84 -6.30 -0.24 8.12
CA VAL A 84 -5.62 -0.17 6.82
C VAL A 84 -5.60 -1.53 6.14
N HIS A 85 -5.36 -2.62 6.88
CA HIS A 85 -5.39 -3.97 6.34
C HIS A 85 -6.78 -4.32 5.78
N GLU A 86 -7.83 -4.07 6.57
CA GLU A 86 -9.21 -4.35 6.19
C GLU A 86 -9.63 -3.56 4.96
N GLU A 87 -9.31 -2.27 4.92
CA GLU A 87 -9.65 -1.42 3.79
C GLU A 87 -8.88 -1.80 2.51
N GLN A 88 -7.61 -2.18 2.63
CA GLN A 88 -6.82 -2.69 1.52
C GLN A 88 -7.39 -4.01 0.97
N ALA A 89 -7.82 -4.92 1.83
CA ALA A 89 -8.46 -6.17 1.43
C ALA A 89 -9.75 -5.90 0.65
N ARG A 90 -10.62 -5.02 1.18
CA ARG A 90 -11.86 -4.61 0.52
C ARG A 90 -11.61 -3.96 -0.85
N GLN A 91 -10.66 -3.03 -0.92
CA GLN A 91 -10.31 -2.38 -2.19
C GLN A 91 -9.71 -3.37 -3.21
N HIS A 92 -8.95 -4.36 -2.74
CA HIS A 92 -8.41 -5.39 -3.61
C HIS A 92 -9.53 -6.25 -4.19
N GLU A 93 -10.47 -6.70 -3.37
CA GLU A 93 -11.64 -7.48 -3.81
C GLU A 93 -12.50 -6.71 -4.81
N GLU A 94 -12.81 -5.43 -4.52
CA GLU A 94 -13.60 -4.59 -5.43
C GLU A 94 -12.89 -4.40 -6.78
N LYS A 95 -11.57 -4.19 -6.78
CA LYS A 95 -10.78 -4.10 -8.01
C LYS A 95 -10.77 -5.40 -8.80
N VAL A 96 -10.66 -6.55 -8.12
CA VAL A 96 -10.73 -7.88 -8.76
C VAL A 96 -12.10 -8.08 -9.41
N LYS A 97 -13.17 -7.76 -8.69
CA LYS A 97 -14.54 -7.84 -9.22
C LYS A 97 -14.73 -6.92 -10.44
N ALA A 98 -14.33 -5.65 -10.33
CA ALA A 98 -14.41 -4.69 -11.43
C ALA A 98 -13.56 -5.09 -12.66
N MET A 99 -12.47 -5.82 -12.45
CA MET A 99 -11.70 -6.41 -13.56
C MET A 99 -12.43 -7.60 -14.18
N MET A 100 -13.06 -8.48 -13.40
CA MET A 100 -13.85 -9.59 -13.93
C MET A 100 -15.08 -9.12 -14.72
N ASP A 101 -15.78 -8.10 -14.25
CA ASP A 101 -16.94 -7.51 -14.93
C ASP A 101 -16.57 -6.83 -16.26
N LYS A 102 -15.32 -6.36 -16.43
CA LYS A 102 -14.83 -5.76 -17.69
C LYS A 102 -14.35 -6.80 -18.71
N VAL A 103 -14.13 -8.04 -18.29
CA VAL A 103 -13.64 -9.14 -19.13
C VAL A 103 -14.78 -10.03 -19.62
N SER A 104 -15.97 -9.95 -19.01
CA SER A 104 -17.22 -10.59 -19.46
C SER A 104 -18.00 -9.69 -20.42
#